data_AF-A0A381LFB2-F1
#
_entry.id   AF-A0A381LFB2-F1
#
_cell.length_a   1.000
_cell.length_b   1.000
_cell.length_c   1.000
_cell.angle_alpha   90.00
_cell.angle_beta   90.00
_cell.angle_gamma   90.00
#
_symmetry.space_group_name_H-M   'P 1'
#
loop_
_entity.id
_entity.type
_entity.pdbx_description
1 polymer ?
#
loop_
_entity_poly.entity_id
_entity_poly.type
_entity_poly.pdbx_seq_one_letter_code
_entity_poly.pdbx_strand_id
1 'polypeptide(L)'
;AADSSRLDSNKYIKIGGVLAKSSYMNGVFDIVVGIGLNIELTAPTTSLNSLCPSDMPPFTLERLLPRILTCFESLYRRFCRNGFDHTFEKLYYGYWLHTNQVVTLADENSTRARIKGITPDFGLLKVEELGWDDRPTGKILTLQSDCNSFDFFKGLLKTKA
;
A
#
# COMPACT_ATOMS: atom_id res chain seq x y z
N ALA A 1 22.58 -6.64 -24.68
CA ALA A 1 21.40 -7.35 -24.15
C ALA A 1 21.76 -7.87 -22.77
N ALA A 2 21.42 -7.09 -21.73
CA ALA A 2 21.55 -7.53 -20.35
C ALA A 2 20.17 -8.08 -19.96
N ASP A 3 20.13 -9.40 -19.83
CA ASP A 3 18.98 -10.19 -19.43
C ASP A 3 18.49 -9.74 -18.04
N SER A 4 17.34 -9.06 -18.02
CA SER A 4 16.70 -8.49 -16.82
C SER A 4 15.88 -9.52 -16.04
N SER A 5 16.12 -10.82 -16.24
CA SER A 5 15.34 -11.92 -15.65
C SER A 5 15.78 -12.36 -14.24
N ARG A 6 16.59 -11.57 -13.52
CA ARG A 6 17.04 -11.92 -12.17
C ARG A 6 16.70 -10.85 -11.14
N LEU A 7 15.48 -10.88 -10.59
CA LEU A 7 15.21 -10.50 -9.19
C LEU A 7 13.78 -10.82 -8.67
N ASP A 8 13.09 -11.85 -9.16
CA ASP A 8 11.81 -12.29 -8.54
C ASP A 8 12.05 -13.29 -7.39
N SER A 9 12.79 -12.90 -6.36
CA SER A 9 13.12 -13.79 -5.23
C SER A 9 12.72 -13.29 -3.85
N ASN A 10 11.87 -12.24 -3.76
CA ASN A 10 11.17 -11.92 -2.51
C ASN A 10 9.66 -12.02 -2.73
N LYS A 11 9.13 -13.23 -2.51
CA LYS A 11 7.69 -13.45 -2.49
C LYS A 11 7.13 -12.79 -1.24
N TYR A 12 6.54 -11.61 -1.40
CA TYR A 12 5.83 -10.93 -0.31
C TYR A 12 4.61 -11.76 0.12
N ILE A 13 4.36 -11.78 1.43
CA ILE A 13 3.22 -12.48 2.02
C ILE A 13 2.37 -11.47 2.79
N LYS A 14 1.05 -11.57 2.65
CA LYS A 14 0.13 -10.74 3.41
C LYS A 14 0.10 -11.19 4.87
N ILE A 15 0.48 -10.29 5.77
CA ILE A 15 0.50 -10.52 7.23
C ILE A 15 -0.62 -9.78 7.98
N GLY A 16 -1.41 -8.97 7.26
CA GLY A 16 -2.45 -8.14 7.84
C GLY A 16 -3.06 -7.16 6.84
N GLY A 17 -3.82 -6.19 7.35
CA GLY A 17 -4.45 -5.13 6.57
C GLY A 17 -4.77 -3.91 7.43
N VAL A 18 -4.75 -2.74 6.79
CA VAL A 18 -5.17 -1.47 7.37
C VAL A 18 -6.34 -0.94 6.55
N LEU A 19 -7.42 -0.53 7.22
CA LEU A 19 -8.57 0.11 6.61
C LEU A 19 -8.80 1.47 7.29
N ALA A 20 -8.80 2.54 6.51
CA ALA A 20 -9.15 3.86 7.00
C ALA A 20 -10.48 4.28 6.37
N LYS A 21 -11.46 4.65 7.20
CA LYS A 21 -12.73 5.23 6.76
C LYS A 21 -12.81 6.67 7.25
N SER A 22 -13.03 7.59 6.33
CA SER A 22 -13.21 9.01 6.65
C SER A 22 -14.68 9.43 6.47
N SER A 23 -15.17 10.27 7.37
CA SER A 23 -16.39 11.07 7.22
C SER A 23 -16.02 12.54 7.27
N TYR A 24 -16.72 13.39 6.52
CA TYR A 24 -16.51 14.83 6.53
C TYR A 24 -17.82 15.53 6.87
N MET A 25 -17.85 16.24 7.98
CA MET A 25 -19.01 17.00 8.44
C MET A 25 -18.54 18.31 9.07
N ASN A 26 -19.20 19.43 8.72
CA ASN A 26 -18.97 20.75 9.30
C ASN A 26 -17.50 21.21 9.32
N GLY A 27 -16.74 20.95 8.25
CA GLY A 27 -15.33 21.36 8.19
C GLY A 27 -14.36 20.42 8.90
N VAL A 28 -14.84 19.32 9.49
CA VAL A 28 -14.03 18.37 10.23
C VAL A 28 -14.03 17.02 9.53
N PHE A 29 -12.85 16.41 9.41
CA PHE A 29 -12.69 15.03 9.00
C PHE A 29 -12.60 14.12 10.23
N ASP A 30 -13.51 13.17 10.34
CA ASP A 30 -13.41 12.06 11.28
C ASP A 30 -12.84 10.85 10.54
N ILE A 31 -11.73 10.31 11.04
CA ILE A 31 -11.05 9.15 10.43
C ILE A 31 -11.03 8.00 11.44
N VAL A 32 -11.62 6.87 11.07
CA VAL A 32 -11.54 5.61 11.81
C VAL A 32 -10.56 4.69 11.10
N VAL A 33 -9.48 4.32 11.79
CA VAL A 33 -8.44 3.42 11.28
C VAL A 33 -8.54 2.07 11.97
N GLY A 34 -8.91 1.03 11.22
CA GLY A 34 -8.86 -0.36 11.64
C GLY A 34 -7.57 -1.02 11.18
N ILE A 35 -6.86 -1.70 12.09
CA ILE A 35 -5.63 -2.45 11.79
C ILE A 35 -5.83 -3.89 12.21
N GLY A 36 -5.76 -4.82 11.28
CA GLY A 36 -5.77 -6.26 11.53
C GLY A 36 -4.39 -6.86 11.23
N LEU A 37 -3.80 -7.55 12.20
CA LEU A 37 -2.49 -8.21 12.06
C LEU A 37 -2.59 -9.66 12.53
N ASN A 38 -1.97 -10.57 11.79
CA ASN A 38 -1.83 -11.97 12.20
C ASN A 38 -0.61 -12.10 13.10
N ILE A 39 -0.79 -12.33 14.40
CA ILE A 39 0.33 -12.39 15.36
C ILE A 39 0.68 -13.84 15.71
N GLU A 40 -0.32 -14.65 16.09
CA GLU A 40 -0.14 -16.04 16.51
C GLU A 40 -0.59 -17.06 15.44
N LEU A 41 -0.28 -18.34 15.68
CA LEU A 41 -0.33 -19.46 14.75
C LEU A 41 -1.77 -19.76 14.26
N THR A 42 -2.21 -19.09 13.20
CA THR A 42 -3.51 -19.32 12.56
C THR A 42 -3.34 -19.88 11.16
N ALA A 43 -3.12 -21.20 11.03
CA ALA A 43 -3.33 -21.86 9.75
C ALA A 43 -4.77 -21.56 9.28
N PRO A 44 -5.00 -21.15 8.01
CA PRO A 44 -4.13 -21.23 6.83
C PRO A 44 -3.31 -19.95 6.51
N THR A 45 -3.25 -18.94 7.39
CA THR A 45 -2.58 -17.66 7.14
C THR A 45 -1.20 -17.56 7.79
N THR A 46 -0.29 -16.79 7.19
CA THR A 46 1.05 -16.50 7.77
C THR A 46 0.93 -15.45 8.87
N SER A 47 1.61 -15.68 10.00
CA SER A 47 1.64 -14.79 11.17
C SER A 47 3.01 -14.18 11.42
N LEU A 48 3.08 -13.07 12.16
CA LEU A 48 4.34 -12.43 12.55
C LEU A 48 5.24 -13.38 13.33
N ASN A 49 4.70 -14.17 14.27
CA ASN A 49 5.50 -15.14 15.02
C ASN A 49 6.01 -16.29 14.15
N SER A 50 5.32 -16.64 13.06
CA SER A 50 5.83 -17.63 12.10
C SER A 50 7.00 -17.11 11.25
N LEU A 51 7.13 -15.78 11.13
CA LEU A 51 8.24 -15.11 10.44
C LEU A 51 9.35 -14.66 11.40
N CYS A 52 9.16 -14.81 12.71
CA CYS A 52 10.13 -14.41 13.71
C CYS A 52 11.33 -15.35 13.69
N PRO A 53 12.57 -14.85 13.58
CA PRO A 53 13.78 -15.65 13.73
C PRO A 53 13.79 -16.38 15.08
N SER A 54 14.32 -17.61 15.12
CA SER A 54 14.33 -18.44 16.33
C SER A 54 15.20 -17.89 17.46
N ASP A 55 16.10 -16.95 17.16
CA ASP A 55 16.97 -16.23 18.10
C ASP A 55 16.32 -14.95 18.66
N MET A 56 15.11 -14.60 18.24
CA MET A 56 14.38 -13.42 18.72
C MET A 56 13.17 -13.83 19.57
N PRO A 57 12.86 -13.11 20.67
CA PRO A 57 11.62 -13.35 21.40
C PRO A 57 10.41 -13.14 20.49
N PRO A 58 9.35 -13.95 20.63
CA PRO A 58 8.14 -13.78 19.83
C PRO A 58 7.49 -12.42 20.09
N PHE A 59 6.75 -11.95 19.10
CA PHE A 59 5.86 -10.80 19.26
C PHE A 59 4.74 -11.16 20.25
N THR A 60 4.57 -10.29 21.25
CA THR A 60 3.42 -10.34 22.18
C THR A 60 2.57 -9.10 21.98
N LEU A 61 1.28 -9.21 22.27
CA LEU A 61 0.34 -8.09 22.12
C LEU A 61 0.73 -6.90 23.02
N GLU A 62 1.19 -7.19 24.24
CA GLU A 62 1.57 -6.20 25.26
C GLU A 62 2.78 -5.36 24.83
N ARG A 63 3.62 -5.89 23.93
CA ARG A 63 4.76 -5.16 23.36
C ARG A 63 4.43 -4.52 22.03
N LEU A 64 3.72 -5.26 21.17
CA LEU A 64 3.44 -4.84 19.81
C LEU A 64 2.44 -3.68 19.77
N LEU A 65 1.36 -3.74 20.53
CA LEU A 65 0.30 -2.73 20.50
C LEU A 65 0.82 -1.34 20.93
N PRO A 66 1.50 -1.18 22.09
CA PRO A 66 2.06 0.12 22.47
C PRO A 66 3.05 0.63 21.43
N ARG A 67 3.87 -0.26 20.84
CA ARG A 67 4.84 0.13 19.82
C ARG A 67 4.16 0.66 18.56
N ILE A 68 3.11 0.01 18.08
CA ILE A 68 2.31 0.47 16.93
C ILE A 68 1.71 1.83 17.25
N LEU A 69 1.08 2.00 18.42
CA LEU A 69 0.42 3.25 18.80
C LEU A 69 1.42 4.41 18.92
N THR A 70 2.58 4.19 19.55
CA THR A 70 3.63 5.22 19.65
C THR A 70 4.18 5.62 18.29
N CYS A 71 4.44 4.64 17.40
CA CYS A 71 4.88 4.93 16.04
C CYS A 71 3.81 5.70 15.26
N PHE A 72 2.56 5.23 15.31
CA PHE A 72 1.44 5.88 14.63
C PHE A 72 1.25 7.32 15.10
N GLU A 73 1.26 7.55 16.42
CA GLU A 73 1.10 8.88 16.99
C GLU A 73 2.24 9.83 16.58
N SER A 74 3.49 9.34 16.54
CA SER A 74 4.62 10.11 16.06
C SER A 74 4.45 10.52 14.59
N LEU A 75 4.03 9.58 13.73
CA LEU A 75 3.79 9.86 12.32
C LEU A 75 2.60 10.80 12.12
N TYR A 76 1.52 10.61 12.89
CA TYR A 76 0.33 11.44 12.84
C TYR A 76 0.62 12.88 13.25
N ARG A 77 1.30 13.11 14.39
CA ARG A 77 1.68 14.46 14.83
C ARG A 77 2.55 15.16 13.80
N ARG A 78 3.47 14.43 13.17
CA ARG A 78 4.31 14.95 12.09
C ARG A 78 3.46 15.36 10.88
N PHE A 79 2.53 14.50 10.47
CA PHE A 79 1.60 14.77 9.36
C PHE A 79 0.72 15.99 9.65
N CYS A 80 0.16 16.14 10.86
CA CYS A 80 -0.65 17.31 11.22
C CYS A 80 0.14 18.63 11.16
N ARG A 81 1.46 18.60 11.38
CA ARG A 81 2.32 19.79 11.36
C ARG A 81 2.82 20.14 9.97
N ASN A 82 3.23 19.15 9.19
CA ASN A 82 3.98 19.35 7.95
C ASN A 82 3.23 18.84 6.70
N GLY A 83 2.10 18.17 6.87
CA GLY A 83 1.42 17.46 5.79
C GLY A 83 2.24 16.29 5.25
N PHE A 84 1.96 15.94 3.99
CA PHE A 84 2.73 14.96 3.22
C PHE A 84 3.90 15.64 2.48
N ASP A 85 4.80 16.23 3.25
CA ASP A 85 6.02 16.87 2.73
C ASP A 85 7.02 15.84 2.16
N HIS A 86 8.06 16.33 1.48
CA HIS A 86 9.06 15.48 0.81
C HIS A 86 9.74 14.47 1.74
N THR A 87 9.95 14.83 3.02
CA THR A 87 10.51 13.88 3.99
C THR A 87 9.54 12.74 4.30
N PHE A 88 8.23 13.00 4.36
CA PHE A 88 7.25 11.93 4.55
C PHE A 88 7.09 11.08 3.30
N GLU A 89 7.07 11.73 2.14
CA GLU A 89 7.03 11.08 0.84
C GLU A 89 8.20 10.10 0.68
N LYS A 90 9.43 10.52 1.03
CA LYS A 90 10.60 9.65 1.02
C LYS A 90 10.45 8.45 1.96
N LEU A 91 9.92 8.66 3.17
CA LEU A 91 9.65 7.58 4.12
C LEU A 91 8.61 6.61 3.55
N TYR A 92 7.54 7.12 2.96
CA TYR A 92 6.48 6.35 2.33
C TYR A 92 7.02 5.47 1.20
N TYR A 93 7.81 6.05 0.29
CA TYR A 93 8.45 5.30 -0.80
C TYR A 93 9.54 4.33 -0.33
N GLY A 94 10.12 4.53 0.85
CA GLY A 94 11.04 3.58 1.47
C GLY A 94 10.39 2.24 1.85
N TYR A 95 9.07 2.22 2.06
CA TYR A 95 8.28 1.01 2.36
C TYR A 95 7.35 0.60 1.20
N TRP A 96 7.40 1.32 0.07
CA TRP A 96 6.53 1.09 -1.07
C TRP A 96 6.95 -0.15 -1.86
N LEU A 97 5.99 -1.03 -2.13
CA LEU A 97 6.25 -2.32 -2.78
C LEU A 97 5.85 -2.36 -4.26
N HIS A 98 5.31 -1.27 -4.82
CA HIS A 98 4.55 -1.32 -6.08
C HIS A 98 5.24 -0.66 -7.28
N THR A 99 6.48 -0.22 -7.13
CA THR A 99 7.18 0.50 -8.20
C THR A 99 7.28 -0.36 -9.46
N ASN A 100 6.89 0.21 -10.60
CA ASN A 100 6.93 -0.43 -11.93
C ASN A 100 6.07 -1.69 -12.11
N GLN A 101 5.21 -2.03 -11.15
CA GLN A 101 4.26 -3.11 -11.32
C GLN A 101 3.28 -2.79 -12.44
N VAL A 102 3.04 -3.76 -13.32
CA VAL A 102 2.00 -3.68 -14.36
C VAL A 102 0.70 -4.20 -13.77
N VAL A 103 -0.35 -3.40 -13.87
CA VAL A 103 -1.68 -3.69 -13.36
C VAL A 103 -2.70 -3.57 -14.48
N THR A 104 -3.84 -4.25 -14.31
CA THR A 104 -4.99 -4.12 -15.19
C THR A 104 -6.04 -3.27 -14.49
N LEU A 105 -6.41 -2.16 -15.11
CA LEU A 105 -7.47 -1.29 -14.63
C LEU A 105 -8.82 -1.95 -14.93
N ALA A 106 -9.74 -1.92 -13.98
CA ALA A 106 -11.10 -2.43 -14.17
C ALA A 106 -11.99 -1.39 -14.88
N ASP A 107 -11.54 -0.88 -16.02
CA ASP A 107 -12.37 -0.09 -16.94
C ASP A 107 -13.00 -0.99 -18.01
N GLU A 108 -13.86 -0.43 -18.86
CA GLU A 108 -14.52 -1.18 -19.95
C GLU A 108 -13.51 -1.84 -20.90
N ASN A 109 -12.29 -1.32 -20.98
CA ASN A 109 -11.25 -1.75 -21.92
C ASN A 109 -10.19 -2.66 -21.28
N SER A 110 -10.28 -2.96 -19.97
CA SER A 110 -9.24 -3.66 -19.21
C SER A 110 -7.84 -3.09 -19.45
N THR A 111 -7.72 -1.77 -19.39
CA THR A 111 -6.49 -1.05 -19.74
C THR A 111 -5.32 -1.52 -18.89
N ARG A 112 -4.19 -1.86 -19.54
CA ARG A 112 -2.95 -2.15 -18.83
C ARG A 112 -2.21 -0.86 -18.50
N ALA A 113 -1.67 -0.77 -17.29
CA ALA A 113 -0.96 0.40 -16.84
C ALA A 113 0.22 0.03 -15.93
N ARG A 114 1.28 0.84 -15.95
CA ARG A 114 2.43 0.70 -15.06
C ARG A 114 2.35 1.70 -13.93
N ILE A 115 2.48 1.24 -12.69
CA ILE A 115 2.49 2.10 -11.51
C ILE A 115 3.73 3.01 -11.50
N LYS A 116 3.50 4.31 -11.32
CA LYS A 116 4.54 5.34 -11.24
C LYS A 116 4.67 5.96 -9.86
N GLY A 117 3.63 5.93 -9.04
CA GLY A 117 3.65 6.50 -7.70
C GLY A 117 2.31 7.05 -7.28
N ILE A 118 2.31 8.12 -6.48
CA ILE A 118 1.11 8.83 -6.04
C ILE A 118 1.20 10.32 -6.37
N THR A 119 0.06 11.02 -6.36
CA THR A 119 0.04 12.47 -6.43
C THR A 119 0.42 13.09 -5.07
N PRO A 120 1.23 14.16 -5.04
CA PRO A 120 1.69 14.76 -3.79
C PRO A 120 0.60 15.54 -3.05
N ASP A 121 -0.47 15.94 -3.75
CA ASP A 121 -1.57 16.74 -3.25
C ASP A 121 -2.67 15.90 -2.57
N PHE A 122 -3.16 14.87 -3.27
CA PHE A 122 -4.33 14.08 -2.89
C PHE A 122 -4.02 12.59 -2.68
N GLY A 123 -2.77 12.18 -2.91
CA GLY A 123 -2.37 10.78 -2.76
C GLY A 123 -3.00 9.83 -3.78
N LEU A 124 -3.45 10.34 -4.93
CA LEU A 124 -4.05 9.50 -5.99
C LEU A 124 -2.99 8.62 -6.63
N LEU A 125 -3.33 7.39 -6.99
CA LEU A 125 -2.38 6.49 -7.64
C LEU A 125 -2.08 6.98 -9.07
N LYS A 126 -0.82 7.26 -9.36
CA LYS A 126 -0.34 7.60 -10.71
C LYS A 126 0.08 6.34 -11.44
N VAL A 127 -0.48 6.14 -12.63
CA VAL A 127 -0.11 5.06 -13.53
C VAL A 127 0.12 5.59 -14.95
N GLU A 128 0.97 4.92 -15.71
CA GLU A 128 1.19 5.18 -17.13
C GLU A 128 0.54 4.08 -17.95
N GLU A 129 -0.37 4.45 -18.87
CA GLU A 129 -1.02 3.51 -19.78
C GLU A 129 0.02 2.81 -20.66
N LEU A 130 -0.21 1.51 -20.87
CA LEU A 130 0.62 0.65 -21.69
C LEU A 130 -0.16 0.23 -22.93
N GLY A 131 0.47 0.40 -24.08
CA GLY A 131 -0.03 -0.06 -25.37
C GLY A 131 0.34 -1.52 -25.62
N TRP A 132 0.47 -1.86 -26.90
CA TRP A 132 0.87 -3.21 -27.30
C TRP A 132 2.27 -3.55 -26.74
N ASP A 133 2.42 -4.76 -26.22
CA ASP A 133 3.69 -5.27 -25.69
C ASP A 133 4.25 -4.47 -24.48
N ASP A 134 3.38 -3.99 -23.58
CA ASP A 134 3.76 -3.25 -22.37
C ASP A 134 4.55 -1.95 -22.62
N ARG A 135 4.43 -1.41 -23.84
CA ARG A 135 5.09 -0.17 -24.25
C ARG A 135 4.37 1.04 -23.65
N PRO A 136 5.10 1.95 -22.98
CA PRO A 136 4.51 3.18 -22.46
C PRO A 136 3.86 4.01 -23.58
N THR A 137 2.60 4.42 -23.40
CA THR A 137 1.94 5.35 -24.34
C THR A 137 2.25 6.82 -24.03
N GLY A 138 2.86 7.09 -22.86
CA GLY A 138 3.08 8.44 -22.33
C GLY A 138 1.84 9.06 -21.66
N LYS A 139 0.68 8.41 -21.75
CA LYS A 139 -0.54 8.87 -21.11
C LYS A 139 -0.53 8.50 -19.64
N ILE A 140 -0.54 9.52 -18.77
CA ILE A 140 -0.60 9.38 -17.32
C ILE A 140 -2.05 9.44 -16.86
N LEU A 141 -2.44 8.48 -16.03
CA LEU A 141 -3.74 8.41 -15.38
C LEU A 141 -3.56 8.54 -13.86
N THR A 142 -4.50 9.23 -13.21
CA THR A 142 -4.59 9.33 -11.75
C THR A 142 -5.85 8.62 -11.27
N LEU A 143 -5.69 7.65 -10.38
CA LEU A 143 -6.77 6.79 -9.92
C LEU A 143 -7.05 7.06 -8.45
N GLN A 144 -8.33 7.31 -8.15
CA GLN A 144 -8.82 7.38 -6.79
C GLN A 144 -9.11 5.97 -6.27
N SER A 145 -8.78 5.70 -5.01
CA SER A 145 -9.18 4.45 -4.37
C SER A 145 -10.70 4.39 -4.24
N ASP A 146 -11.31 3.28 -4.67
CA ASP A 146 -12.73 3.02 -4.46
C ASP A 146 -13.06 2.50 -3.04
N CYS A 147 -12.05 2.44 -2.17
CA CYS A 147 -12.07 1.91 -0.80
C CYS A 147 -12.57 0.46 -0.66
N ASN A 148 -12.76 -0.29 -1.76
CA ASN A 148 -13.47 -1.57 -1.73
C ASN A 148 -12.77 -2.70 -2.49
N SER A 149 -11.78 -2.47 -3.36
CA SER A 149 -11.27 -3.56 -4.19
C SER A 149 -9.80 -3.43 -4.61
N PHE A 150 -8.94 -2.93 -3.73
CA PHE A 150 -7.50 -3.10 -3.96
C PHE A 150 -7.04 -4.48 -3.48
N ASP A 151 -7.03 -5.47 -4.39
CA ASP A 151 -6.37 -6.76 -4.15
C ASP A 151 -4.98 -6.75 -4.80
N PHE A 152 -3.99 -6.20 -4.08
CA PHE A 152 -2.61 -6.07 -4.54
C PHE A 152 -1.97 -7.41 -4.95
N PHE A 153 -2.40 -8.52 -4.35
CA PHE A 153 -1.88 -9.86 -4.68
C PHE A 153 -2.56 -10.46 -5.92
N LYS A 154 -3.62 -9.83 -6.42
CA LYS A 154 -4.32 -10.21 -7.66
C LYS A 154 -4.27 -9.14 -8.76
N GLY A 155 -3.60 -8.00 -8.53
CA GLY A 155 -3.34 -6.98 -9.55
C GLY A 155 -4.56 -6.23 -10.07
N LEU A 156 -5.69 -6.24 -9.35
CA LEU A 156 -6.93 -5.59 -9.79
C LEU A 156 -7.20 -4.32 -8.98
N LEU A 157 -7.34 -3.21 -9.71
CA LEU A 157 -7.72 -1.88 -9.23
C LEU A 157 -9.10 -1.55 -9.77
N LYS A 158 -10.05 -1.27 -8.88
CA LYS A 158 -11.43 -0.96 -9.23
C LYS A 158 -11.67 0.54 -9.19
N THR A 159 -12.34 1.06 -10.22
CA THR A 159 -12.92 2.40 -10.22
C THR A 159 -14.44 2.27 -10.13
N LYS A 160 -15.08 3.11 -9.31
CA LYS A 160 -16.53 3.15 -9.21
C LYS A 160 -17.08 4.12 -10.25
N ALA A 161 -18.17 3.72 -10.92
CA ALA A 161 -18.98 4.58 -11.80
C ALA A 161 -19.53 5.80 -11.04
#